data_AF-A0A512J4C6-F1
#
_entry.id   AF-A0A512J4C6-F1
#
_cell.length_a   1.000
_cell.length_b   1.000
_cell.length_c   1.000
_cell.angle_alpha   90.00
_cell.angle_beta   90.00
_cell.angle_gamma   90.00
#
_symmetry.space_group_name_H-M   'P 1'
#
loop_
_entity.id
_entity.type
_entity.pdbx_description
1 polymer ?
#
loop_
_entity_poly.entity_id
_entity_poly.type
_entity_poly.pdbx_seq_one_letter_code
_entity_poly.pdbx_strand_id
1 'polypeptide(L)'
;MLKRFYFDLVSRERVIPDRTGIEAADLEEALEEAEAALQEMRESGEAAEFDEGWSLLIRDEAGASLRKLPILVYLAFTQLMMDAGELLMFVTET
;
A
#
# COMPACT_ATOMS: atom_id res chain seq x y z
N MET A 1 16.88 15.14 5.26
CA MET A 1 16.22 14.99 6.58
C MET A 1 15.05 14.06 6.37
N LEU A 2 14.84 13.10 7.28
CA LEU A 2 13.69 12.23 7.23
C LEU A 2 12.42 13.00 7.63
N LYS A 3 11.29 12.60 7.07
CA LYS A 3 9.96 13.15 7.30
C LYS A 3 9.06 12.03 7.80
N ARG A 4 8.12 12.37 8.68
CA ARG A 4 7.13 11.43 9.18
C ARG A 4 5.93 11.36 8.24
N PHE A 5 5.57 10.14 7.84
CA PHE A 5 4.37 9.85 7.05
C PHE A 5 3.46 8.90 7.82
N TYR A 6 2.15 9.09 7.68
CA TYR A 6 1.12 8.28 8.34
C TYR A 6 0.23 7.61 7.31
N PHE A 7 -0.20 6.38 7.58
CA PHE A 7 -0.94 5.55 6.63
C PHE A 7 -2.31 5.17 7.19
N ASP A 8 -3.30 6.05 7.02
CA ASP A 8 -4.64 5.77 7.53
C ASP A 8 -5.39 4.81 6.59
N LEU A 9 -6.06 3.82 7.16
CA LEU A 9 -7.01 3.01 6.41
C LEU A 9 -8.36 3.70 6.43
N VAL A 10 -8.86 4.07 5.25
CA VAL A 10 -10.12 4.80 5.09
C VAL A 10 -11.09 4.03 4.21
N SER A 11 -12.34 3.95 4.64
CA SER A 11 -13.47 3.48 3.84
C SER A 11 -14.58 4.54 3.83
N ARG A 12 -15.70 4.25 3.15
CA ARG A 12 -16.86 5.15 3.17
C ARG A 12 -17.47 5.32 4.56
N GLU A 13 -17.33 4.32 5.43
CA GLU A 13 -18.03 4.24 6.71
C GLU A 13 -17.09 4.37 7.91
N ARG A 14 -15.79 4.09 7.72
CA ARG A 14 -14.80 4.07 8.81
C ARG A 14 -13.47 4.66 8.41
N VAL A 15 -12.79 5.20 9.42
CA VAL A 15 -11.40 5.65 9.36
C VAL A 15 -10.65 4.98 10.51
N ILE A 16 -9.57 4.28 10.18
CA ILE A 16 -8.62 3.71 11.13
C ILE A 16 -7.34 4.53 10.99
N PRO A 17 -7.09 5.49 11.90
CA PRO A 17 -5.94 6.36 11.79
C PRO A 17 -4.66 5.65 12.24
N ASP A 18 -3.60 5.82 11.48
CA ASP A 18 -2.25 5.45 11.90
C ASP A 18 -1.66 6.59 12.76
N ARG A 19 -1.23 6.23 13.96
CA ARG A 19 -0.64 7.15 14.95
C ARG A 19 0.86 7.01 15.07
N THR A 20 1.42 5.92 14.56
CA THR A 20 2.84 5.63 14.64
C THR A 20 3.55 6.26 13.45
N GLY A 21 3.04 6.00 12.25
CA GLY A 21 3.69 6.41 11.00
C GLY A 21 5.11 5.84 10.86
N ILE A 22 5.75 6.17 9.74
CA ILE A 22 7.17 5.83 9.50
C ILE A 22 7.96 7.07 9.13
N GLU A 23 9.28 6.98 9.27
CA GLU A 23 10.20 8.02 8.80
C GLU A 23 10.74 7.63 7.43
N ALA A 24 10.52 8.49 6.43
CA ALA A 24 11.03 8.31 5.07
C ALA A 24 11.67 9.62 4.57
N ALA A 25 12.60 9.56 3.63
CA ALA A 25 13.24 10.74 3.07
C ALA A 25 12.24 11.63 2.31
N ASP A 26 11.30 11.00 1.61
CA ASP A 26 10.28 11.67 0.81
C ASP A 26 9.06 10.78 0.57
N LEU A 27 8.11 11.28 -0.23
CA LEU A 27 6.85 10.60 -0.49
C LEU A 27 7.03 9.35 -1.34
N GLU A 28 8.07 9.26 -2.17
CA GLU A 28 8.34 8.09 -3.00
C GLU A 28 8.76 6.91 -2.13
N GLU A 29 9.72 7.10 -1.23
CA GLU A 29 10.11 6.07 -0.25
C GLU A 29 8.94 5.69 0.67
N ALA A 30 8.12 6.66 1.10
CA ALA A 30 6.90 6.35 1.87
C ALA A 30 5.86 5.53 1.07
N LEU A 31 5.83 5.68 -0.26
CA LEU A 31 4.99 4.87 -1.13
C LEU A 31 5.54 3.44 -1.25
N GLU A 32 6.85 3.26 -1.43
CA GLU A 32 7.48 1.94 -1.49
C GLU A 32 7.19 1.13 -0.21
N GLU A 33 7.31 1.76 0.95
CA GLU A 33 7.01 1.13 2.25
C GLU A 33 5.51 0.80 2.40
N ALA A 34 4.63 1.68 1.90
CA ALA A 34 3.18 1.41 1.88
C ALA A 34 2.83 0.22 0.99
N GLU A 35 3.50 0.09 -0.16
CA GLU A 35 3.30 -1.01 -1.10
C GLU A 35 3.80 -2.33 -0.53
N ALA A 36 4.97 -2.33 0.12
CA ALA A 36 5.49 -3.49 0.84
C ALA A 36 4.53 -3.95 1.95
N ALA A 37 4.03 -3.03 2.78
CA ALA A 37 3.07 -3.35 3.84
C ALA A 37 1.75 -3.92 3.29
N LEU A 38 1.21 -3.34 2.21
CA LEU A 38 0.01 -3.86 1.55
C LEU A 38 0.24 -5.28 0.98
N GLN A 39 1.45 -5.57 0.49
CA GLN A 39 1.82 -6.90 0.03
C GLN A 39 1.91 -7.89 1.20
N GLU A 40 2.54 -7.52 2.32
CA GLU A 40 2.60 -8.37 3.52
C GLU A 40 1.20 -8.70 4.06
N MET A 41 0.31 -7.70 4.12
CA MET A 41 -1.09 -7.89 4.52
C MET A 41 -1.85 -8.82 3.56
N ARG A 42 -1.47 -8.86 2.29
CA ARG A 42 -2.00 -9.82 1.31
C ARG A 42 -1.55 -11.24 1.63
N GLU A 43 -0.24 -11.41 1.84
CA GLU A 43 0.37 -12.70 2.10
C GLU A 43 -0.09 -13.30 3.45
N SER A 44 -0.35 -12.45 4.45
CA SER A 44 -0.93 -12.87 5.73
C SER A 44 -2.43 -13.18 5.67
N GLY A 45 -3.12 -12.74 4.61
CA GLY A 45 -4.56 -12.88 4.44
C GLY A 45 -5.40 -11.81 5.16
N GLU A 46 -4.78 -10.88 5.88
CA GLU A 46 -5.45 -9.72 6.50
C GLU A 46 -6.12 -8.81 5.46
N ALA A 47 -5.57 -8.79 4.25
CA ALA A 47 -6.17 -8.13 3.09
C ALA A 47 -7.63 -8.56 2.82
N ALA A 48 -8.00 -9.80 3.15
CA ALA A 48 -9.36 -10.31 2.95
C ALA A 48 -10.41 -9.65 3.87
N GLU A 49 -9.96 -8.98 4.94
CA GLU A 49 -10.84 -8.20 5.83
C GLU A 49 -11.18 -6.82 5.25
N PHE A 50 -10.53 -6.42 4.15
CA PHE A 50 -10.75 -5.13 3.49
C PHE A 50 -11.52 -5.30 2.17
N ASP A 51 -12.81 -4.97 2.19
CA ASP A 51 -13.66 -4.88 0.99
C ASP A 51 -13.26 -3.74 0.01
N GLU A 52 -13.95 -3.66 -1.14
CA GLU A 52 -13.76 -2.72 -2.26
C GLU A 52 -13.76 -1.24 -1.88
N GLY A 53 -14.27 -0.91 -0.68
CA GLY A 53 -14.36 0.45 -0.17
C GLY A 53 -13.09 0.98 0.50
N TRP A 54 -12.11 0.14 0.80
CA TRP A 54 -10.93 0.53 1.57
C TRP A 54 -9.82 1.13 0.72
N SER A 55 -9.19 2.15 1.28
CA SER A 55 -8.04 2.83 0.70
C SER A 55 -7.03 3.17 1.78
N LEU A 56 -5.76 3.14 1.43
CA LEU A 56 -4.68 3.68 2.25
C LEU A 56 -4.54 5.17 1.93
N LEU A 57 -4.60 6.03 2.95
CA LEU A 57 -4.41 7.46 2.85
C LEU A 57 -3.08 7.84 3.50
N ILE A 58 -2.17 8.39 2.69
CA ILE A 58 -0.87 8.84 3.15
C ILE A 58 -0.98 10.31 3.56
N ARG A 59 -0.62 10.62 4.80
CA ARG A 59 -0.57 11.98 5.35
C ARG A 59 0.84 12.35 5.79
N ASP A 60 1.15 13.65 5.73
CA ASP A 60 2.35 14.18 6.38
C ASP A 60 2.12 14.47 7.88
N GLU A 61 3.19 14.92 8.55
CA GLU A 61 3.17 15.36 9.95
C GLU A 61 2.20 16.53 10.24
N ALA A 62 1.98 17.41 9.25
CA ALA A 62 1.00 18.48 9.38
C ALA A 62 -0.46 17.98 9.23
N GLY A 63 -0.65 16.70 8.90
CA GLY A 63 -1.94 16.07 8.66
C GLY A 63 -2.49 16.29 7.26
N ALA A 64 -1.70 16.85 6.34
CA ALA A 64 -2.10 17.05 4.95
C ALA A 64 -2.15 15.70 4.22
N SER A 65 -3.24 15.44 3.52
CA SER A 65 -3.38 14.27 2.66
C SER A 65 -2.52 14.41 1.40
N LEU A 66 -1.52 13.54 1.25
CA LEU A 66 -0.59 13.57 0.13
C LEU A 66 -1.00 12.61 -0.99
N ARG A 67 -1.48 11.41 -0.63
CA ARG A 67 -1.83 10.36 -1.60
C ARG A 67 -2.94 9.48 -1.05
N LYS A 68 -3.78 8.93 -1.93
CA LYS A 68 -4.78 7.90 -1.61
C LYS A 68 -4.63 6.73 -2.57
N LEU A 69 -4.48 5.52 -2.02
CA LEU A 69 -4.29 4.28 -2.77
C LEU A 69 -5.44 3.31 -2.49
N PRO A 70 -6.25 2.92 -3.49
CA PRO A 70 -7.28 1.90 -3.29
C PRO A 70 -6.63 0.52 -3.08
N ILE A 71 -6.94 -0.13 -1.95
CA ILE A 71 -6.30 -1.39 -1.53
C ILE A 71 -6.59 -2.51 -2.55
N LEU A 72 -7.85 -2.68 -2.94
CA LEU A 72 -8.27 -3.78 -3.80
C LEU A 72 -7.71 -3.68 -5.23
N VAL A 73 -7.51 -2.46 -5.75
CA VAL A 73 -6.86 -2.25 -7.05
C VAL A 73 -5.40 -2.64 -6.97
N TYR A 74 -4.72 -2.34 -5.86
CA TYR A 74 -3.31 -2.65 -5.65
C TYR A 74 -3.07 -4.16 -5.50
N LEU A 75 -3.95 -4.84 -4.76
CA LEU A 75 -3.92 -6.28 -4.56
C LEU A 75 -4.33 -7.08 -5.81
N ALA A 76 -5.27 -6.56 -6.60
CA ALA A 76 -5.63 -7.17 -7.88
C ALA A 76 -4.51 -7.01 -8.91
N PHE A 77 -3.75 -5.90 -8.88
CA PHE A 77 -2.64 -5.65 -9.79
C PHE A 77 -1.47 -6.62 -9.55
N THR A 78 -1.17 -6.93 -8.29
CA THR A 78 -0.14 -7.94 -7.95
C THR A 78 -0.58 -9.35 -8.32
N GLN A 79 -1.86 -9.72 -8.17
CA GLN A 79 -2.38 -11.00 -8.64
C GLN A 79 -2.22 -11.14 -10.17
N LEU A 80 -2.62 -10.12 -10.94
CA LEU A 80 -2.55 -10.12 -12.40
C LEU A 80 -1.09 -10.15 -12.90
N MET A 81 -0.16 -9.50 -12.19
CA MET A 81 1.28 -9.54 -12.48
C MET A 81 1.94 -10.87 -12.08
N MET A 82 1.48 -11.54 -11.00
CA MET A 82 1.95 -12.89 -10.63
C MET A 82 1.38 -13.97 -11.57
N ASP A 83 0.11 -13.89 -11.94
CA ASP A 83 -0.51 -14.78 -12.95
C ASP A 83 0.13 -14.57 -14.35
N ALA A 84 0.48 -13.33 -14.70
CA ALA A 84 1.27 -13.03 -15.90
C ALA A 84 2.76 -13.38 -15.75
N GLY A 85 3.24 -13.51 -14.51
CA GLY A 85 4.62 -13.84 -14.14
C GLY A 85 5.00 -15.30 -14.38
N GLU A 86 4.02 -16.21 -14.46
CA GLU A 86 4.26 -17.59 -14.93
C GLU A 86 4.67 -17.63 -16.42
N LEU A 87 4.45 -16.55 -17.18
CA LEU A 87 4.94 -16.40 -18.56
C LEU A 87 6.27 -15.63 -18.66
N LEU A 88 6.73 -14.97 -17.60
CA LEU A 88 7.96 -14.16 -17.59
C LEU A 88 9.15 -14.81 -16.87
N MET A 89 8.99 -16.02 -16.31
CA MET A 89 10.14 -16.82 -15.84
C MET A 89 10.93 -17.49 -16.99
N PHE A 90 10.48 -17.40 -18.26
CA PHE A 90 11.20 -17.95 -19.42
C PHE A 90 12.09 -16.96 -20.18
N VAL A 91 12.23 -15.71 -19.74
CA VAL A 91 13.12 -14.75 -20.41
C VAL A 91 13.95 -13.98 -19.39
N THR A 92 14.87 -14.66 -18.72
CA THR A 92 16.25 -14.16 -18.50
C THR A 92 17.16 -15.33 -18.10
N GLU A 93 17.52 -16.22 -19.01
CA GLU A 93 18.76 -17.00 -18.88
C GLU A 93 19.22 -17.38 -20.30
N THR A 94 20.37 -16.82 -20.70
CA THR A 94 21.12 -17.14 -21.94
C THR A 94 21.87 -18.45 -21.78
#